data_AF-W2I072-F1
#
_entry.id   AF-W2I072-F1
#
_cell.length_a   1.000
_cell.length_b   1.000
_cell.length_c   1.000
_cell.angle_alpha   90.00
_cell.angle_beta   90.00
_cell.angle_gamma   90.00
#
_symmetry.space_group_name_H-M   'P 1'
#
loop_
_entity.id
_entity.type
_entity.pdbx_description
1 polymer ?
#
loop_
_entity_poly.entity_id
_entity_poly.type
_entity_poly.pdbx_seq_one_letter_code
_entity_poly.pdbx_strand_id
1 'polypeptide(L)'
;TATIPNQASVLLLSGKLDPQTPNKYAEYLLNALRGEKKELIAFEYATHGTVMTTPMVADNPWSETCGMKVLASYVRVGGDLERLDKSCVAEMPAFNLTTPDYYLYSYFGTDDAYDGV
;
A
#
# COMPACT_ATOMS: atom_id res chain seq x y z
N THR A 1 2.36 -20.91 -13.75
CA THR A 1 1.55 -19.75 -14.21
C THR A 1 0.09 -20.14 -14.22
N ALA A 2 -0.79 -19.27 -13.75
CA ALA A 2 -2.24 -19.52 -13.67
C ALA A 2 -3.00 -18.58 -14.62
N THR A 3 -4.07 -19.05 -15.26
CA THR A 3 -4.88 -18.24 -16.19
C THR A 3 -6.01 -17.54 -15.44
N ILE A 4 -6.17 -16.24 -15.66
CA ILE A 4 -7.31 -15.46 -15.14
C ILE A 4 -8.55 -15.84 -15.95
N PRO A 5 -9.65 -16.29 -15.33
CA PRO A 5 -10.91 -16.55 -16.03
C PRO A 5 -11.43 -15.29 -16.75
N ASN A 6 -12.08 -15.45 -17.91
CA ASN A 6 -12.53 -14.31 -18.73
C ASN A 6 -13.47 -13.32 -18.00
N GLN A 7 -14.26 -13.84 -17.06
CA GLN A 7 -15.18 -13.07 -16.22
C GLN A 7 -14.53 -12.46 -14.97
N ALA A 8 -13.25 -12.70 -14.73
CA ALA A 8 -12.54 -12.22 -13.55
C ALA A 8 -11.47 -11.18 -13.91
N SER A 9 -11.13 -10.38 -12.92
CA SER A 9 -9.98 -9.48 -12.90
C SER A 9 -9.20 -9.66 -11.61
N VAL A 10 -7.97 -9.19 -11.59
CA VAL A 10 -7.08 -9.30 -10.43
C VAL A 10 -6.51 -7.93 -10.08
N LEU A 11 -6.81 -7.47 -8.87
CA LEU A 11 -6.17 -6.30 -8.27
C LEU A 11 -5.15 -6.78 -7.23
N LEU A 12 -3.89 -6.40 -7.42
CA LEU A 12 -2.83 -6.59 -6.43
C LEU A 12 -2.50 -5.24 -5.79
N LEU A 13 -2.41 -5.22 -4.46
CA LEU A 13 -1.95 -4.07 -3.69
C LEU A 13 -0.67 -4.46 -2.96
N SER A 14 0.36 -3.63 -3.03
CA SER A 14 1.68 -3.95 -2.47
C SER A 14 2.35 -2.71 -1.90
N GLY A 15 3.09 -2.87 -0.80
CA GLY A 15 3.89 -1.81 -0.19
C GLY A 15 5.36 -2.01 -0.50
N LYS A 16 6.06 -0.99 -0.98
CA LYS A 16 7.50 -1.11 -1.24
C LYS A 16 8.35 -1.14 0.03
N LEU A 17 7.81 -0.69 1.16
CA LEU A 17 8.41 -0.82 2.48
C LEU A 17 7.86 -2.02 3.27
N ASP A 18 7.29 -3.03 2.61
CA ASP A 18 6.85 -4.26 3.26
C ASP A 18 8.01 -5.26 3.42
N PRO A 19 8.51 -5.51 4.65
CA PRO A 19 9.56 -6.50 4.88
C PRO A 19 9.05 -7.95 4.92
N GLN A 20 7.75 -8.17 5.14
CA GLN A 20 7.15 -9.50 5.31
C GLN A 20 6.76 -10.11 3.95
N THR A 21 6.13 -9.31 3.09
CA THR A 21 5.81 -9.66 1.70
C THR A 21 6.38 -8.63 0.72
N PRO A 22 7.71 -8.63 0.48
CA PRO A 22 8.37 -7.65 -0.37
C PRO A 22 7.75 -7.50 -1.76
N ASN A 23 7.67 -6.26 -2.26
CA ASN A 23 7.00 -5.91 -3.52
C ASN A 23 7.42 -6.75 -4.74
N LYS A 24 8.68 -7.20 -4.81
CA LYS A 24 9.15 -8.10 -5.88
C LYS A 24 8.29 -9.36 -6.04
N TYR A 25 7.68 -9.87 -4.95
CA TYR A 25 6.82 -11.04 -5.01
C TYR A 25 5.43 -10.71 -5.56
N ALA A 26 4.93 -9.49 -5.36
CA ALA A 26 3.71 -9.01 -6.02
C ALA A 26 3.93 -8.86 -7.53
N GLU A 27 5.09 -8.35 -7.95
CA GLU A 27 5.49 -8.28 -9.37
C GLU A 27 5.62 -9.69 -9.99
N TYR A 28 6.25 -10.63 -9.28
CA TYR A 28 6.34 -12.02 -9.72
C TYR A 28 4.95 -12.67 -9.85
N LEU A 29 4.05 -12.43 -8.88
CA LEU A 29 2.67 -12.91 -8.95
C LEU A 29 1.94 -12.31 -10.16
N LEU A 30 2.05 -10.99 -10.36
CA LEU A 30 1.45 -10.30 -11.51
C LEU A 30 1.94 -10.91 -12.83
N ASN A 31 3.24 -11.15 -12.97
CA ASN A 31 3.84 -11.73 -14.17
C ASN A 31 3.45 -13.20 -14.38
N ALA A 32 3.25 -13.96 -13.30
CA ALA A 32 2.86 -15.36 -13.37
C ALA A 32 1.38 -15.58 -13.78
N LEU A 33 0.54 -14.55 -13.66
CA LEU A 33 -0.87 -14.59 -14.08
C LEU A 33 -0.99 -14.36 -15.59
N ARG A 34 -1.69 -15.25 -16.31
CA ARG A 34 -1.97 -15.12 -17.74
C ARG A 34 -3.31 -14.42 -17.95
N GLY A 35 -3.31 -13.36 -18.74
CA GLY A 35 -4.46 -12.50 -18.99
C GLY A 35 -4.12 -11.02 -18.79
N GLU A 36 -4.91 -10.14 -19.39
CA GLU A 36 -4.67 -8.69 -19.38
C GLU A 36 -5.43 -7.98 -18.26
N LYS A 37 -6.51 -8.59 -17.73
CA LYS A 37 -7.33 -8.03 -16.64
C LYS A 37 -6.66 -8.15 -15.28
N LYS A 38 -5.48 -7.55 -15.13
CA LYS A 38 -4.71 -7.53 -13.89
C LYS A 38 -4.01 -6.18 -13.72
N GLU A 39 -3.97 -5.68 -12.50
CA GLU A 39 -3.27 -4.45 -12.16
C GLU A 39 -2.58 -4.59 -10.80
N LEU A 40 -1.41 -3.97 -10.67
CA LEU A 40 -0.66 -3.86 -9.43
C LEU A 40 -0.56 -2.38 -9.06
N ILE A 41 -1.05 -2.01 -7.88
CA ILE A 41 -0.79 -0.72 -7.25
C ILE A 41 0.28 -0.94 -6.18
N ALA A 42 1.48 -0.48 -6.48
CA ALA A 42 2.62 -0.50 -5.56
C ALA A 42 2.74 0.86 -4.87
N PHE A 43 2.40 0.91 -3.59
CA PHE A 43 2.52 2.10 -2.75
C PHE A 43 3.97 2.30 -2.33
N GLU A 44 4.53 3.49 -2.59
CA GLU A 44 5.95 3.76 -2.39
C GLU A 44 6.40 3.60 -0.93
N TYR A 45 5.56 4.01 0.01
CA TYR A 45 5.92 4.08 1.44
C TYR A 45 5.00 3.28 2.35
N ALA A 46 4.18 2.38 1.80
CA ALA A 46 3.32 1.52 2.62
C ALA A 46 4.09 0.30 3.14
N THR A 47 3.73 -0.13 4.35
CA THR A 47 4.24 -1.35 4.99
C THR A 47 3.29 -2.53 4.73
N HIS A 48 3.48 -3.64 5.45
CA HIS A 48 2.63 -4.83 5.32
C HIS A 48 1.15 -4.52 5.52
N GLY A 49 0.28 -5.14 4.71
CA GLY A 49 -1.17 -4.96 4.80
C GLY A 49 -1.65 -3.59 4.28
N THR A 50 -1.31 -3.26 3.04
CA THR A 50 -1.55 -1.93 2.41
C THR A 50 -3.00 -1.43 2.47
N VAL A 51 -3.98 -2.34 2.57
CA VAL A 51 -5.39 -1.97 2.81
C VAL A 51 -5.55 -1.14 4.09
N MET A 52 -4.70 -1.35 5.10
CA MET A 52 -4.72 -0.64 6.38
C MET A 52 -3.53 0.31 6.57
N THR A 53 -2.41 0.11 5.88
CA THR A 53 -1.15 0.86 6.11
C THR A 53 -0.87 1.94 5.07
N THR A 54 -1.93 2.54 4.53
CA THR A 54 -1.87 3.63 3.55
C THR A 54 -2.70 4.84 4.00
N PRO A 55 -2.40 5.43 5.17
CA PRO A 55 -3.21 6.50 5.76
C PRO A 55 -3.27 7.73 4.84
N MET A 56 -4.44 8.37 4.78
CA MET A 56 -4.65 9.60 4.00
C MET A 56 -4.31 10.87 4.78
N VAL A 57 -4.14 10.77 6.11
CA VAL A 57 -3.78 11.89 6.97
C VAL A 57 -2.49 11.54 7.71
N ALA A 58 -1.48 12.40 7.58
CA ALA A 58 -0.20 12.24 8.29
C ALA A 58 -0.42 12.14 9.80
N ASP A 59 0.37 11.28 10.46
CA ASP A 59 0.35 11.05 11.90
C ASP A 59 -1.00 10.61 12.49
N ASN A 60 -1.96 10.22 11.65
CA ASN A 60 -3.27 9.72 12.08
C ASN A 60 -3.49 8.28 11.57
N PRO A 61 -3.17 7.26 12.38
CA PRO A 61 -3.35 5.85 12.01
C PRO A 61 -4.82 5.43 11.90
N TRP A 62 -5.75 6.26 12.37
CA TRP A 62 -7.20 6.02 12.30
C TRP A 62 -7.86 6.71 11.10
N SER A 63 -7.08 7.44 10.29
CA SER A 63 -7.58 8.02 9.07
C SER A 63 -8.00 6.93 8.08
N GLU A 64 -8.89 7.29 7.17
CA GLU A 64 -9.17 6.44 6.02
C GLU A 64 -7.89 6.13 5.24
N THR A 65 -7.86 4.98 4.60
CA THR A 65 -6.67 4.49 3.89
C THR A 65 -6.91 4.47 2.39
N CYS A 66 -5.90 4.85 1.61
CA CYS A 66 -6.00 4.80 0.14
C CYS A 66 -6.20 3.37 -0.35
N GLY A 67 -5.54 2.38 0.26
CA GLY A 67 -5.73 0.97 -0.06
C GLY A 67 -7.17 0.50 0.11
N MET A 68 -7.87 0.95 1.16
CA MET A 68 -9.30 0.67 1.34
C MET A 68 -10.16 1.41 0.31
N LYS A 69 -9.85 2.67 -0.01
CA LYS A 69 -10.57 3.44 -1.06
C LYS A 69 -10.49 2.74 -2.42
N VAL A 70 -9.29 2.32 -2.82
CA VAL A 70 -9.05 1.58 -4.07
C VAL A 70 -9.81 0.25 -4.07
N LEU A 71 -9.73 -0.53 -2.97
CA LEU A 71 -10.46 -1.79 -2.85
C LEU A 71 -11.98 -1.58 -2.94
N ALA A 72 -12.52 -0.57 -2.25
CA ALA A 72 -13.93 -0.22 -2.31
C ALA A 72 -14.35 0.19 -3.73
N SER A 73 -13.50 0.94 -4.43
CA SER A 73 -13.71 1.30 -5.83
C SER A 73 -13.77 0.07 -6.73
N TYR A 74 -12.78 -0.82 -6.63
CA TYR A 74 -12.72 -2.09 -7.36
C TYR A 74 -14.01 -2.91 -7.22
N VAL A 75 -14.52 -3.04 -5.99
CA VAL A 75 -15.79 -3.74 -5.73
C VAL A 75 -16.98 -3.01 -6.35
N ARG A 76 -17.06 -1.68 -6.19
CA ARG A 76 -18.18 -0.87 -6.70
C ARG A 76 -18.29 -0.88 -8.22
N VAL A 77 -17.16 -0.95 -8.93
CA VAL A 77 -17.13 -1.02 -10.40
C VAL A 77 -17.13 -2.45 -10.94
N GLY A 78 -17.37 -3.45 -10.08
CA GLY A 78 -17.51 -4.85 -10.49
C GLY A 78 -16.20 -5.46 -10.99
N GLY A 79 -15.06 -4.99 -10.49
CA GLY A 79 -13.74 -5.42 -10.91
C GLY A 79 -13.27 -4.85 -12.24
N ASP A 80 -13.97 -3.85 -12.80
CA ASP A 80 -13.53 -3.14 -14.00
C ASP A 80 -12.32 -2.24 -13.69
N LEU A 81 -11.13 -2.69 -14.07
CA LEU A 81 -9.86 -2.02 -13.78
C LEU A 81 -9.72 -0.66 -14.49
N GLU A 82 -10.37 -0.46 -15.65
CA GLU A 82 -10.35 0.83 -16.36
C GLU A 82 -11.13 1.92 -15.62
N ARG A 83 -12.07 1.49 -14.77
CA ARG A 83 -12.93 2.38 -13.95
C ARG A 83 -12.46 2.49 -12.51
N LEU A 84 -11.30 1.91 -12.19
CA LEU A 84 -10.75 1.93 -10.84
C LEU A 84 -10.36 3.36 -10.44
N ASP A 85 -10.99 3.86 -9.39
CA ASP A 85 -10.57 5.12 -8.77
C ASP A 85 -9.34 4.88 -7.89
N LYS A 86 -8.21 5.44 -8.36
CA LYS A 86 -6.90 5.43 -7.70
C LYS A 86 -6.34 6.83 -7.48
N SER A 87 -7.20 7.86 -7.54
CA SER A 87 -6.81 9.27 -7.32
C SER A 87 -6.10 9.48 -5.98
N CYS A 88 -6.53 8.77 -4.93
CA CYS A 88 -5.95 8.86 -3.60
C CYS A 88 -4.45 8.54 -3.54
N VAL A 89 -3.92 7.76 -4.50
CA VAL A 89 -2.49 7.39 -4.51
C VAL A 89 -1.60 8.61 -4.66
N ALA A 90 -2.03 9.59 -5.47
CA ALA A 90 -1.30 10.84 -5.68
C ALA A 90 -1.49 11.85 -4.52
N GLU A 91 -2.53 11.67 -3.72
CA GLU A 91 -2.89 12.54 -2.59
C GLU A 91 -2.35 12.03 -1.25
N MET A 92 -1.66 10.88 -1.24
CA MET A 92 -1.10 10.33 -0.03
C MET A 92 -0.11 11.31 0.62
N PRO A 93 -0.08 11.37 1.96
CA PRO A 93 0.85 12.24 2.67
C PRO A 93 2.30 11.87 2.33
N ALA A 94 3.17 12.88 2.35
CA ALA A 94 4.59 12.67 2.16
C ALA A 94 5.16 11.75 3.25
N PHE A 95 6.12 10.91 2.86
CA PHE A 95 6.84 10.09 3.83
C PHE A 95 7.66 10.97 4.76
N ASN A 96 7.44 10.80 6.06
CA ASN A 96 8.11 11.56 7.10
C ASN A 96 8.77 10.60 8.09
N LEU A 97 10.07 10.82 8.34
CA LEU A 97 10.88 10.06 9.28
C LEU A 97 11.07 10.79 10.61
N THR A 98 10.42 11.95 10.81
CA THR A 98 10.39 12.61 12.12
C THR A 98 9.67 11.72 13.12
N THR A 99 10.41 11.25 14.12
CA THR A 99 9.85 10.44 15.20
C THR A 99 9.24 11.36 16.25
N PRO A 100 7.97 11.19 16.64
CA PRO A 100 7.40 11.98 17.74
C PRO A 100 8.18 11.82 19.03
N ASP A 101 8.37 12.92 19.77
CA ASP A 101 9.10 12.99 21.05
C ASP A 101 8.73 11.86 22.01
N TYR A 102 7.43 11.54 22.11
CA TYR A 102 6.95 10.45 22.94
C TYR A 102 7.63 9.11 22.61
N TYR A 103 7.84 8.80 21.32
CA TYR A 103 8.50 7.57 20.89
C TYR A 103 10.02 7.63 21.13
N LEU A 104 10.65 8.79 20.91
CA LEU A 104 12.07 9.02 21.19
C LEU A 104 12.42 8.68 22.64
N TYR A 105 11.71 9.27 23.60
CA TYR A 105 11.97 9.02 25.02
C TYR A 105 11.53 7.65 25.50
N SER A 106 10.36 7.16 25.05
CA SER A 106 9.78 5.93 25.58
C SER A 106 10.43 4.66 25.05
N TYR A 107 10.95 4.69 23.81
CA TYR A 107 11.52 3.49 23.15
C TYR A 107 13.02 3.60 22.90
N PHE A 108 13.54 4.79 22.60
CA PHE A 108 14.95 4.95 22.23
C PHE A 108 15.80 5.57 23.34
N GLY A 109 15.21 6.30 24.29
CA GLY A 109 15.94 6.92 25.40
C GLY A 109 16.94 8.00 24.94
N THR A 110 16.71 8.57 23.77
CA THR A 110 17.54 9.61 23.13
C THR A 110 16.64 10.77 22.69
N ASP A 111 17.24 11.93 22.43
CA ASP A 111 16.61 13.08 21.79
C ASP A 111 16.61 12.97 20.25
N ASP A 112 17.39 12.05 19.67
CA ASP A 112 17.53 11.86 18.23
C ASP A 112 17.62 10.37 17.86
N ALA A 113 16.61 9.84 17.17
CA ALA A 113 16.58 8.45 16.71
C ALA A 113 17.67 8.10 15.67
N TYR A 114 18.40 9.08 15.15
CA TYR A 114 19.35 8.92 14.06
C TYR A 114 20.79 9.33 14.44
N ASP A 115 21.08 9.58 15.72
CA ASP A 115 22.40 9.96 16.22
C ASP A 115 23.45 8.84 16.17
N GLY A 116 22.99 7.58 16.05
CA GLY A 116 23.83 6.42 15.70
C GLY A 116 24.78 5.94 16.80
N VAL A 117 24.49 6.25 18.06
CA VAL A 117 25.30 5.83 19.22
C VAL A 117 25.05 4.39 19.65
#